data_AF-A0A7C7SHW6-F1
#
_entry.id   AF-A0A7C7SHW6-F1
#
_cell.length_a   1.000
_cell.length_b   1.000
_cell.length_c   1.000
_cell.angle_alpha   90.00
_cell.angle_beta   90.00
_cell.angle_gamma   90.00
#
_symmetry.space_group_name_H-M   'P 1'
#
loop_
_entity.id
_entity.type
_entity.pdbx_description
1 polymer ?
#
loop_
_entity_poly.entity_id
_entity_poly.type
_entity_poly.pdbx_seq_one_letter_code
_entity_poly.pdbx_strand_id
1 'polypeptide(L)'
;MSTTGRFIQVVLVSAAFTAAGSNVAHAQTQSLGLNLGYFALKGEDTRIFDDVIATNRTIFEFDLSQFNNASVGVEWLVEVGDYVEAGVGVGFYQQTVLSYDREFVHDDGSDILQDFKLRVTPVTAVARFFPFSLRSPVQPYAGAGVGAFNWRYSEVGDFVDRGTLDIFRDRFVATGTDVGAVYLAGVRVDVGDRYRVGFEARYQDAKGVVGIDRGFLDERIDLSGLTSAFTVGVRF
;
A
#
# COMPACT_ATOMS: atom_id res chain seq x y z
N MET A 1 16.25 24.35 20.67
CA MET A 1 14.86 24.84 20.57
C MET A 1 14.71 25.73 19.35
N SER A 2 14.19 25.20 18.24
CA SER A 2 13.23 25.93 17.40
C SER A 2 12.48 24.92 16.52
N THR A 3 11.17 24.92 16.67
CA THR A 3 10.22 23.96 16.12
C THR A 3 9.88 24.41 14.71
N THR A 4 10.51 23.84 13.69
CA THR A 4 10.13 24.12 12.30
C THR A 4 9.09 23.10 11.86
N GLY A 5 7.83 23.43 12.11
CA GLY A 5 6.69 22.71 11.55
C GLY A 5 6.69 22.86 10.03
N ARG A 6 7.03 21.77 9.32
CA ARG A 6 6.85 21.71 7.88
C ARG A 6 5.38 21.43 7.58
N PHE A 7 4.76 22.46 6.99
CA PHE A 7 3.47 22.43 6.35
C PHE A 7 3.34 21.19 5.44
N ILE A 8 2.33 20.37 5.72
CA ILE A 8 1.86 19.33 4.82
C ILE A 8 1.15 20.03 3.67
N GLN A 9 1.83 20.21 2.54
CA GLN A 9 1.16 20.51 1.28
C GLN A 9 0.54 19.22 0.78
N VAL A 10 -0.76 19.06 1.03
CA VAL A 10 -1.58 18.05 0.37
C VAL A 10 -1.63 18.45 -1.11
N VAL A 11 -0.88 17.73 -1.94
CA VAL A 11 -1.06 17.80 -3.40
C VAL A 11 -2.38 17.12 -3.71
N LEU A 12 -3.43 17.93 -3.89
CA LEU A 12 -4.66 17.51 -4.54
C LEU A 12 -4.32 17.19 -6.00
N VAL A 13 -4.10 15.90 -6.29
CA VAL A 13 -4.10 15.42 -7.68
C VAL A 13 -5.56 15.41 -8.14
N SER A 14 -6.00 16.53 -8.69
CA SER A 14 -7.24 16.62 -9.45
C SER A 14 -7.03 15.88 -10.77
N ALA A 15 -7.29 14.57 -10.79
CA ALA A 15 -7.44 13.83 -12.03
C ALA A 15 -8.75 14.28 -12.71
N ALA A 16 -8.67 15.40 -13.45
CA ALA A 16 -9.75 15.85 -14.31
C ALA A 16 -9.88 14.87 -15.48
N PHE A 17 -10.74 13.87 -15.34
CA PHE A 17 -11.21 13.07 -16.45
C PHE A 17 -12.19 13.94 -17.27
N THR A 18 -11.66 14.78 -18.16
CA THR A 18 -12.49 15.43 -19.19
C THR A 18 -12.93 14.36 -20.18
N ALA A 19 -14.06 13.73 -19.91
CA ALA A 19 -14.81 12.96 -20.89
C ALA A 19 -15.37 13.94 -21.94
N ALA A 20 -14.57 14.25 -22.95
CA ALA A 20 -15.05 14.87 -24.18
C ALA A 20 -15.82 13.80 -24.98
N GLY A 21 -17.13 13.78 -24.84
CA GLY A 21 -18.01 12.85 -25.56
C GLY A 21 -19.48 13.04 -25.22
N SER A 22 -20.12 13.98 -25.91
CA SER A 22 -21.56 14.05 -26.25
C SER A 22 -22.59 13.42 -25.30
N ASN A 23 -23.44 14.28 -24.70
CA ASN A 23 -24.84 14.05 -24.34
C ASN A 23 -25.35 12.60 -24.41
N VAL A 24 -25.18 11.84 -23.34
CA VAL A 24 -26.12 10.79 -22.95
C VAL A 24 -26.29 10.89 -21.45
N ALA A 25 -27.36 11.57 -21.04
CA ALA A 25 -27.84 11.54 -19.66
C ALA A 25 -28.44 10.14 -19.39
N HIS A 26 -27.58 9.12 -19.32
CA HIS A 26 -27.89 7.92 -18.57
C HIS A 26 -27.54 8.24 -17.12
N ALA A 27 -28.47 8.00 -16.19
CA ALA A 27 -28.18 8.03 -14.78
C ALA A 27 -27.07 7.01 -14.51
N GLN A 28 -25.82 7.49 -14.43
CA GLN A 28 -24.69 6.65 -14.09
C GLN A 28 -24.87 6.24 -12.65
N THR A 29 -24.96 4.93 -12.44
CA THR A 29 -25.06 4.37 -11.10
C THR A 29 -23.74 4.59 -10.39
N GLN A 30 -23.79 5.22 -9.22
CA GLN A 30 -22.60 5.45 -8.40
C GLN A 30 -22.63 4.51 -7.21
N SER A 31 -21.46 4.20 -6.67
CA SER A 31 -21.39 3.52 -5.38
C SER A 31 -20.19 3.96 -4.56
N LEU A 32 -20.37 3.89 -3.24
CA LEU A 32 -19.31 4.07 -2.27
C LEU A 32 -19.02 2.72 -1.63
N GLY A 33 -17.79 2.25 -1.77
CA GLY A 33 -17.28 0.99 -1.24
C GLY A 33 -16.38 1.21 -0.02
N LEU A 34 -16.47 0.30 0.94
CA LEU A 34 -15.50 0.09 1.99
C LEU A 34 -14.80 -1.24 1.76
N ASN A 35 -13.50 -1.29 2.01
CA ASN A 35 -12.73 -2.52 1.98
C ASN A 35 -12.02 -2.74 3.33
N LEU A 36 -12.07 -3.98 3.81
CA LEU A 36 -11.30 -4.47 4.94
C LEU A 36 -10.49 -5.66 4.44
N GLY A 37 -9.17 -5.51 4.45
CA GLY A 37 -8.28 -6.46 3.84
C GLY A 37 -7.07 -6.81 4.67
N TYR A 38 -6.27 -7.69 4.10
CA TYR A 38 -4.97 -8.11 4.58
C TYR A 38 -3.95 -7.83 3.48
N PHE A 39 -3.01 -6.94 3.75
CA PHE A 39 -1.90 -6.62 2.87
C PHE A 39 -0.73 -7.54 3.18
N ALA A 40 -0.29 -8.28 2.17
CA ALA A 40 0.91 -9.09 2.20
C ALA A 40 2.00 -8.40 1.37
N LEU A 41 3.11 -8.03 2.02
CA LEU A 41 4.26 -7.45 1.36
C LEU A 41 4.87 -8.48 0.39
N LYS A 42 5.34 -8.02 -0.76
CA LYS A 42 5.98 -8.89 -1.77
C LYS A 42 7.16 -9.64 -1.16
N GLY A 43 7.19 -10.95 -1.37
CA GLY A 43 8.20 -11.85 -0.83
C GLY A 43 9.59 -11.64 -1.45
N GLU A 44 10.61 -11.98 -0.65
CA GLU A 44 12.03 -11.73 -0.88
C GLU A 44 12.53 -12.08 -2.28
N ASP A 45 12.31 -13.30 -2.75
CA ASP A 45 12.87 -13.84 -4.02
C ASP A 45 12.52 -13.03 -5.27
N THR A 46 11.50 -12.16 -5.19
CA THR A 46 11.01 -11.38 -6.33
C THR A 46 11.21 -9.87 -6.16
N ARG A 47 11.77 -9.42 -5.03
CA ARG A 47 12.01 -8.00 -4.77
C ARG A 47 13.11 -7.47 -5.66
N ILE A 48 13.17 -6.14 -5.76
CA ILE A 48 14.28 -5.47 -6.41
C ILE A 48 15.57 -5.74 -5.62
N PHE A 49 16.70 -5.76 -6.32
CA PHE A 49 18.01 -6.07 -5.71
C PHE A 49 18.43 -5.04 -4.65
N ASP A 50 18.05 -3.78 -4.83
CA ASP A 50 18.41 -2.63 -4.01
C ASP A 50 17.32 -2.25 -2.98
N ASP A 51 16.60 -3.26 -2.47
CA ASP A 51 15.53 -3.07 -1.50
C ASP A 51 16.05 -3.06 -0.06
N VAL A 52 15.88 -1.92 0.62
CA VAL A 52 16.33 -1.74 2.01
C VAL A 52 15.77 -2.77 2.98
N ILE A 53 14.52 -3.22 2.82
CA ILE A 53 13.92 -4.22 3.73
C ILE A 53 14.59 -5.58 3.53
N ALA A 54 14.85 -5.99 2.29
CA ALA A 54 15.59 -7.20 1.99
C ALA A 54 17.04 -7.10 2.48
N THR A 55 17.72 -5.98 2.21
CA THR A 55 19.09 -5.74 2.67
C THR A 55 19.20 -5.75 4.19
N ASN A 56 18.22 -5.19 4.91
CA ASN A 56 18.19 -5.24 6.38
C ASN A 56 18.23 -6.67 6.94
N ARG A 57 17.68 -7.67 6.25
CA ARG A 57 17.72 -9.07 6.71
C ARG A 57 19.11 -9.68 6.70
N THR A 58 20.07 -9.10 5.98
CA THR A 58 21.43 -9.60 6.02
C THR A 58 22.10 -9.31 7.37
N ILE A 59 21.60 -8.33 8.12
CA ILE A 59 22.17 -7.92 9.40
C ILE A 59 21.21 -7.97 10.59
N PHE A 60 19.89 -7.97 10.35
CA PHE A 60 18.87 -8.07 11.38
C PHE A 60 18.02 -9.33 11.20
N GLU A 61 17.63 -9.96 12.31
CA GLU A 61 16.76 -11.12 12.31
C GLU A 61 15.29 -10.66 12.35
N PHE A 62 14.59 -10.87 11.24
CA PHE A 62 13.14 -10.71 11.09
C PHE A 62 12.69 -11.38 9.78
N ASP A 63 11.38 -11.57 9.62
CA ASP A 63 10.79 -12.08 8.38
C ASP A 63 9.99 -11.00 7.65
N LEU A 64 10.09 -10.97 6.31
CA LEU A 64 9.28 -10.05 5.49
C LEU A 64 7.78 -10.26 5.72
N SER A 65 7.35 -11.48 6.02
CA SER A 65 5.94 -11.79 6.29
C SER A 65 5.43 -11.11 7.56
N GLN A 66 6.30 -10.70 8.48
CA GLN A 66 5.90 -9.93 9.67
C GLN A 66 5.42 -8.53 9.31
N PHE A 67 5.80 -7.99 8.14
CA PHE A 67 5.18 -6.78 7.62
C PHE A 67 3.71 -6.98 7.24
N ASN A 68 3.24 -8.21 7.00
CA ASN A 68 1.86 -8.39 6.58
C ASN A 68 0.89 -7.98 7.70
N ASN A 69 -0.13 -7.19 7.36
CA ASN A 69 -1.10 -6.71 8.35
C ASN A 69 -2.44 -6.34 7.71
N ALA A 70 -3.44 -6.08 8.55
CA ALA A 70 -4.71 -5.54 8.12
C ALA A 70 -4.54 -4.20 7.37
N SER A 71 -5.40 -4.00 6.38
CA SER A 71 -5.54 -2.78 5.61
C SER A 71 -7.01 -2.38 5.52
N VAL A 72 -7.27 -1.08 5.39
CA VAL A 72 -8.62 -0.56 5.17
C VAL A 72 -8.63 0.42 4.02
N GLY A 73 -9.79 0.66 3.44
CA GLY A 73 -9.91 1.59 2.33
C GLY A 73 -11.34 1.94 1.96
N VAL A 74 -11.47 3.01 1.20
CA VAL A 74 -12.73 3.57 0.72
C VAL A 74 -12.60 3.82 -0.78
N GLU A 75 -13.63 3.49 -1.54
CA GLU A 75 -13.65 3.64 -2.99
C GLU A 75 -14.94 4.27 -3.47
N TRP A 76 -14.83 5.22 -4.38
CA TRP A 76 -15.97 5.74 -5.14
C TRP A 76 -15.92 5.16 -6.55
N LEU A 77 -17.06 4.64 -7.00
CA LEU A 77 -17.18 3.85 -8.21
C LEU A 77 -18.32 4.39 -9.07
N VAL A 78 -18.12 4.41 -10.39
CA VAL A 78 -19.09 4.84 -11.38
C VAL A 78 -19.21 3.79 -12.46
N GLU A 79 -20.44 3.35 -12.72
CA GLU A 79 -20.73 2.41 -13.79
C GLU A 79 -20.78 3.10 -15.15
N VAL A 80 -20.03 2.54 -16.10
CA VAL A 80 -19.90 3.05 -17.47
C VAL A 80 -20.39 1.96 -18.43
N GLY A 81 -21.64 2.09 -18.86
CA GLY A 81 -22.31 1.05 -19.65
C GLY A 81 -22.64 -0.19 -18.81
N ASP A 82 -22.76 -1.34 -19.46
CA ASP A 82 -23.20 -2.57 -18.79
C ASP A 82 -22.03 -3.50 -18.36
N TYR A 83 -20.78 -3.16 -18.70
CA TYR A 83 -19.63 -4.08 -18.54
C TYR A 83 -18.41 -3.44 -17.87
N VAL A 84 -18.41 -2.13 -17.60
CA VAL A 84 -17.24 -1.41 -17.09
C VAL A 84 -17.63 -0.56 -15.88
N GLU A 85 -16.75 -0.53 -14.89
CA GLU A 85 -16.83 0.38 -13.74
C GLU A 85 -15.49 1.11 -13.61
N ALA A 86 -15.53 2.43 -13.46
CA ALA A 86 -14.36 3.23 -13.14
C ALA A 86 -14.41 3.62 -11.66
N GLY A 87 -13.25 3.75 -11.01
CA GLY A 87 -13.21 4.04 -9.59
C GLY A 87 -11.98 4.80 -9.15
N VAL A 88 -12.14 5.60 -8.10
CA VAL A 88 -11.03 6.17 -7.33
C VAL A 88 -11.14 5.73 -5.88
N GLY A 89 -10.01 5.46 -5.25
CA GLY A 89 -9.98 4.94 -3.89
C GLY A 89 -8.81 5.45 -3.09
N VAL A 90 -8.98 5.45 -1.78
CA VAL A 90 -7.91 5.69 -0.81
C VAL A 90 -7.82 4.50 0.13
N GLY A 91 -6.60 4.03 0.37
CA GLY A 91 -6.31 2.95 1.30
C GLY A 91 -5.39 3.40 2.43
N PHE A 92 -5.31 2.57 3.48
CA PHE A 92 -4.37 2.75 4.57
C PHE A 92 -3.89 1.38 5.08
N TYR A 93 -2.58 1.26 5.24
CA TYR A 93 -1.93 0.13 5.87
C TYR A 93 -0.73 0.63 6.69
N GLN A 94 -0.48 -0.05 7.82
CA GLN A 94 0.68 0.21 8.66
C GLN A 94 1.08 -1.07 9.41
N GLN A 95 2.38 -1.31 9.51
CA GLN A 95 2.93 -2.35 10.39
C GLN A 95 4.25 -1.90 11.01
N THR A 96 4.48 -2.34 12.25
CA THR A 96 5.78 -2.28 12.92
C THR A 96 6.26 -3.71 13.14
N VAL A 97 7.51 -3.98 12.77
CA VAL A 97 8.20 -5.26 12.96
C VAL A 97 9.35 -5.01 13.93
N LEU A 98 9.39 -5.77 15.01
CA LEU A 98 10.54 -5.81 15.90
C LEU A 98 11.61 -6.70 15.27
N SER A 99 12.84 -6.19 15.20
CA SER A 99 14.03 -6.93 14.78
C SER A 99 15.11 -6.84 15.85
N TYR A 100 16.13 -7.68 15.70
CA TYR A 100 17.34 -7.62 16.49
C TYR A 100 18.58 -7.85 15.62
N ASP A 101 19.74 -7.40 16.08
CA ASP A 101 21.00 -7.66 15.37
C ASP A 101 21.34 -9.16 15.40
N ARG A 102 21.78 -9.72 14.27
CA ARG A 102 22.03 -11.16 14.12
C ARG A 102 23.33 -11.62 14.78
N GLU A 103 24.30 -10.74 14.91
CA GLU A 103 25.67 -11.09 15.28
C GLU A 103 26.07 -10.55 16.65
N PHE A 104 25.44 -9.45 17.07
CA PHE A 104 25.83 -8.72 18.26
C PHE A 104 24.73 -8.66 19.32
N VAL A 105 25.16 -8.68 20.57
CA VAL A 105 24.34 -8.50 21.77
C VAL A 105 25.00 -7.44 22.66
N HIS A 106 24.24 -6.90 23.61
CA HIS A 106 24.79 -6.04 24.67
C HIS A 106 25.73 -6.83 25.60
N ASP A 107 26.55 -6.12 26.37
CA ASP A 107 27.47 -6.71 27.37
C ASP A 107 26.76 -7.55 28.43
N ASP A 108 25.49 -7.26 28.71
CA ASP A 108 24.64 -8.02 29.63
C ASP A 108 23.99 -9.26 28.99
N GLY A 109 24.27 -9.51 27.71
CA GLY A 109 23.74 -10.60 26.91
C GLY A 109 22.33 -10.35 26.33
N SER A 110 21.77 -9.14 26.46
CA SER A 110 20.49 -8.80 25.86
C SER A 110 20.59 -8.46 24.37
N ASP A 111 19.53 -8.76 23.61
CA ASP A 111 19.47 -8.47 22.18
C ASP A 111 19.46 -6.96 21.91
N ILE A 112 20.12 -6.55 20.82
CA ILE A 112 20.12 -5.17 20.34
C ILE A 112 18.88 -4.98 19.47
N LEU A 113 17.89 -4.22 19.94
CA LEU A 113 16.55 -4.15 19.35
C LEU A 113 16.34 -2.95 18.42
N GLN A 114 15.62 -3.18 17.31
CA GLN A 114 15.13 -2.14 16.41
C GLN A 114 13.68 -2.36 16.00
N ASP A 115 12.94 -1.27 15.84
CA ASP A 115 11.59 -1.26 15.29
C ASP A 115 11.63 -0.77 13.84
N PHE A 116 11.22 -1.63 12.90
CA PHE A 116 11.02 -1.29 11.50
C PHE A 116 9.55 -1.04 11.22
N LYS A 117 9.22 0.17 10.81
CA LYS A 117 7.83 0.60 10.61
C LYS A 117 7.59 1.04 9.19
N LEU A 118 6.67 0.35 8.51
CA LEU A 118 6.17 0.71 7.19
C LEU A 118 4.73 1.21 7.28
N ARG A 119 4.45 2.33 6.62
CA ARG A 119 3.11 2.86 6.43
C ARG A 119 2.91 3.23 4.97
N VAL A 120 1.78 2.84 4.38
CA VAL A 120 1.42 3.17 3.01
C VAL A 120 -0.03 3.64 2.97
N THR A 121 -0.28 4.77 2.31
CA THR A 121 -1.59 5.34 2.03
C THR A 121 -1.75 5.48 0.51
N PRO A 122 -2.24 4.43 -0.18
CA PRO A 122 -2.46 4.47 -1.63
C PRO A 122 -3.63 5.38 -1.99
N VAL A 123 -3.49 6.16 -3.06
CA VAL A 123 -4.60 6.81 -3.78
C VAL A 123 -4.63 6.23 -5.19
N THR A 124 -5.67 5.48 -5.53
CA THR A 124 -5.71 4.66 -6.75
C THR A 124 -6.84 5.09 -7.67
N ALA A 125 -6.61 5.05 -8.98
CA ALA A 125 -7.64 5.14 -10.01
C ALA A 125 -7.64 3.86 -10.83
N VAL A 126 -8.78 3.15 -10.89
CA VAL A 126 -8.89 1.82 -11.48
C VAL A 126 -10.09 1.71 -12.42
N ALA A 127 -9.98 0.85 -13.43
CA ALA A 127 -11.10 0.40 -14.24
C ALA A 127 -11.30 -1.11 -14.05
N ARG A 128 -12.55 -1.53 -13.90
CA ARG A 128 -12.98 -2.92 -13.74
C ARG A 128 -13.84 -3.34 -14.92
N PHE A 129 -13.59 -4.53 -15.44
CA PHE A 129 -14.38 -5.17 -16.49
C PHE A 129 -15.14 -6.38 -15.93
N PHE A 130 -16.41 -6.49 -16.30
CA PHE A 130 -17.35 -7.51 -15.84
C PHE A 130 -17.77 -8.38 -17.02
N PRO A 131 -17.26 -9.62 -17.18
CA PRO A 131 -17.54 -10.45 -18.36
C PRO A 131 -19.02 -10.84 -18.54
N PHE A 132 -19.81 -10.83 -17.46
CA PHE A 132 -21.22 -11.25 -17.47
C PHE A 132 -22.20 -10.10 -17.25
N SER A 133 -21.79 -8.87 -17.53
CA SER A 133 -22.56 -7.64 -17.21
C SER A 133 -22.65 -7.33 -15.71
N LEU A 134 -22.68 -6.03 -15.41
CA LEU A 134 -22.96 -5.42 -14.11
C LEU A 134 -24.35 -5.74 -13.54
N ARG A 135 -25.24 -6.33 -14.33
CA ARG A 135 -26.60 -6.71 -13.90
C ARG A 135 -26.70 -8.16 -13.46
N SER A 136 -25.63 -8.95 -13.61
CA SER A 136 -25.64 -10.34 -13.19
C SER A 136 -25.77 -10.46 -11.67
N PRO A 137 -26.46 -11.49 -11.14
CA PRO A 137 -26.55 -11.73 -9.69
C PRO A 137 -25.19 -11.96 -9.05
N VAL A 138 -24.27 -12.58 -9.79
CA VAL A 138 -22.86 -12.76 -9.44
C VAL A 138 -22.00 -12.04 -10.47
N GLN A 139 -21.16 -11.14 -9.98
CA GLN A 139 -20.38 -10.20 -10.78
C GLN A 139 -18.90 -10.47 -10.54
N PRO A 140 -18.29 -11.47 -11.20
CA PRO A 140 -16.84 -11.56 -11.27
C PRO A 140 -16.32 -10.39 -12.09
N TYR A 141 -15.13 -9.91 -11.76
CA TYR A 141 -14.47 -8.83 -12.48
C TYR A 141 -12.95 -8.94 -12.39
N ALA A 142 -12.29 -8.30 -13.36
CA ALA A 142 -10.86 -8.04 -13.34
C ALA A 142 -10.62 -6.59 -13.77
N GLY A 143 -9.52 -6.01 -13.33
CA GLY A 143 -9.23 -4.61 -13.58
C GLY A 143 -7.78 -4.25 -13.40
N ALA A 144 -7.46 -3.04 -13.85
CA ALA A 144 -6.15 -2.46 -13.72
C ALA A 144 -6.26 -0.94 -13.56
N GLY A 145 -5.18 -0.32 -13.12
CA GLY A 145 -5.14 1.11 -12.88
C GLY A 145 -3.76 1.58 -12.45
N VAL A 146 -3.76 2.80 -11.93
CA VAL A 146 -2.56 3.48 -11.42
C VAL A 146 -2.82 3.95 -10.00
N GLY A 147 -1.75 4.06 -9.22
CA GLY A 147 -1.82 4.58 -7.85
C GLY A 147 -0.67 5.52 -7.54
N ALA A 148 -0.94 6.53 -6.72
CA ALA A 148 0.06 7.30 -6.01
C ALA A 148 0.15 6.76 -4.58
N PHE A 149 1.32 6.28 -4.18
CA PHE A 149 1.53 5.58 -2.92
C PHE A 149 2.26 6.52 -1.97
N ASN A 150 1.53 7.22 -1.09
CA ASN A 150 2.17 8.00 -0.03
C ASN A 150 2.71 7.04 1.02
N TRP A 151 4.02 7.00 1.23
CA TRP A 151 4.64 6.03 2.13
C TRP A 151 5.57 6.70 3.13
N ARG A 152 5.76 6.00 4.24
CA ARG A 152 6.74 6.32 5.28
C ARG A 152 7.36 5.04 5.79
N TYR A 153 8.68 4.97 5.70
CA TYR A 153 9.47 3.91 6.29
C TYR A 153 10.36 4.49 7.39
N SER A 154 10.49 3.78 8.51
CA SER A 154 11.41 4.19 9.57
C SER A 154 12.00 3.02 10.32
N GLU A 155 13.26 3.15 10.68
CA GLU A 155 14.03 2.21 11.50
C GLU A 155 14.44 2.96 12.77
N VAL A 156 14.05 2.44 13.93
CA VAL A 156 14.28 3.13 15.21
C VAL A 156 14.73 2.13 16.23
N GLY A 157 15.92 2.32 16.79
CA GLY A 157 16.53 1.25 17.56
C GLY A 157 17.95 1.55 17.98
N ASP A 158 18.55 0.53 18.56
CA ASP A 158 19.98 0.48 18.82
C ASP A 158 20.65 -0.19 17.62
N PHE A 159 21.77 0.34 17.17
CA PHE A 159 22.50 -0.11 15.98
C PHE A 159 23.97 -0.32 16.35
N VAL A 160 24.65 -1.19 15.62
CA VAL A 160 26.08 -1.47 15.83
C VAL A 160 26.90 -0.83 14.72
N ASP A 161 27.89 -0.01 15.09
CA ASP A 161 28.95 0.40 14.18
C ASP A 161 29.90 -0.79 13.99
N ARG A 162 29.89 -1.41 12.81
CA ARG A 162 30.71 -2.61 12.53
C ARG A 162 32.22 -2.32 12.43
N GLY A 163 32.62 -1.05 12.37
CA GLY A 163 34.02 -0.63 12.39
C GLY A 163 34.58 -0.45 13.80
N THR A 164 33.76 0.04 14.74
CA THR A 164 34.20 0.31 16.13
C THR A 164 33.62 -0.65 17.16
N LEU A 165 32.57 -1.40 16.79
CA LEU A 165 31.72 -2.22 17.66
C LEU A 165 30.92 -1.41 18.70
N ASP A 166 30.81 -0.10 18.51
CA ASP A 166 30.00 0.73 19.39
C ASP A 166 28.51 0.54 19.10
N ILE A 167 27.72 0.38 20.16
CA ILE A 167 26.27 0.35 20.09
C ILE A 167 25.75 1.78 20.25
N PHE A 168 24.94 2.25 19.30
CA PHE A 168 24.38 3.59 19.32
C PHE A 168 22.89 3.59 19.01
N ARG A 169 22.14 4.50 19.64
CA ARG A 169 20.72 4.72 19.36
C ARG A 169 20.56 5.66 18.18
N ASP A 170 19.76 5.29 17.18
CA ASP A 170 19.44 6.19 16.08
C ASP A 170 17.99 6.03 15.56
N ARG A 171 17.63 6.89 14.60
CA ARG A 171 16.35 6.95 13.93
C ARG A 171 16.52 7.35 12.47
N PHE A 172 16.36 6.37 11.59
CA PHE A 172 16.30 6.57 10.15
C PHE A 172 14.83 6.70 9.70
N VAL A 173 14.53 7.72 8.90
CA VAL A 173 13.16 7.97 8.41
C VAL A 173 13.21 8.43 6.96
N ALA A 174 12.47 7.72 6.11
CA ALA A 174 12.21 8.11 4.73
C ALA A 174 10.70 8.23 4.49
N THR A 175 10.34 9.20 3.65
CA THR A 175 8.97 9.44 3.20
C THR A 175 8.96 9.77 1.72
N GLY A 176 7.96 9.30 1.00
CA GLY A 176 7.83 9.56 -0.42
C GLY A 176 6.39 9.46 -0.91
N THR A 177 6.20 9.80 -2.18
CA THR A 177 4.95 9.52 -2.90
C THR A 177 5.34 9.11 -4.30
N ASP A 178 5.23 7.82 -4.56
CA ASP A 178 5.67 7.22 -5.81
C ASP A 178 4.47 6.68 -6.59
N VAL A 179 4.57 6.70 -7.92
CA VAL A 179 3.50 6.23 -8.81
C VAL A 179 3.78 4.77 -9.19
N GLY A 180 2.72 3.97 -9.21
CA GLY A 180 2.79 2.55 -9.52
C GLY A 180 1.55 2.03 -10.21
N ALA A 181 1.63 0.79 -10.70
CA ALA A 181 0.51 0.09 -11.30
C ALA A 181 -0.31 -0.64 -10.24
N VAL A 182 -1.59 -0.82 -10.51
CA VAL A 182 -2.51 -1.62 -9.69
C VAL A 182 -3.23 -2.61 -10.59
N TYR A 183 -3.30 -3.86 -10.16
CA TYR A 183 -4.07 -4.91 -10.82
C TYR A 183 -5.03 -5.52 -9.82
N LEU A 184 -6.24 -5.87 -10.23
CA LEU A 184 -7.24 -6.44 -9.33
C LEU A 184 -8.10 -7.49 -10.03
N ALA A 185 -8.61 -8.41 -9.22
CA ALA A 185 -9.66 -9.34 -9.61
C ALA A 185 -10.54 -9.66 -8.41
N GLY A 186 -11.82 -9.89 -8.64
CA GLY A 186 -12.74 -10.13 -7.55
C GLY A 186 -14.06 -10.70 -8.01
N VAL A 187 -14.91 -10.98 -7.04
CA VAL A 187 -16.29 -11.36 -7.23
C VAL A 187 -17.15 -10.62 -6.24
N ARG A 188 -18.28 -10.08 -6.71
CA ARG A 188 -19.29 -9.45 -5.85
C ARG A 188 -20.69 -9.92 -6.20
N VAL A 189 -21.60 -9.74 -5.26
CA VAL A 189 -23.04 -9.97 -5.42
C VAL A 189 -23.81 -8.74 -4.94
N ASP A 190 -24.96 -8.50 -5.55
CA ASP A 190 -25.89 -7.48 -5.10
C ASP A 190 -26.77 -8.06 -3.98
N VAL A 191 -26.93 -7.31 -2.88
CA VAL A 191 -27.76 -7.66 -1.72
C VAL A 191 -28.89 -6.63 -1.63
N GLY A 192 -30.07 -7.01 -2.12
CA GLY A 192 -31.15 -6.09 -2.39
C GLY A 192 -30.76 -5.06 -3.46
N ASP A 193 -31.46 -3.92 -3.49
CA ASP A 193 -31.29 -2.94 -4.57
C ASP A 193 -30.13 -1.95 -4.35
N ARG A 194 -29.56 -1.93 -3.14
CA ARG A 194 -28.62 -0.87 -2.71
C ARG A 194 -27.25 -1.37 -2.31
N TYR A 195 -27.13 -2.60 -1.81
CA TYR A 195 -25.87 -3.06 -1.22
C TYR A 195 -25.13 -4.00 -2.17
N ARG A 196 -23.82 -3.97 -2.11
CA ARG A 196 -22.92 -4.92 -2.76
C ARG A 196 -22.01 -5.52 -1.72
N VAL A 197 -21.75 -6.82 -1.80
CA VAL A 197 -20.74 -7.46 -0.98
C VAL A 197 -19.87 -8.36 -1.85
N GLY A 198 -18.60 -8.48 -1.52
CA GLY A 198 -17.69 -9.27 -2.35
C GLY A 198 -16.31 -9.45 -1.76
N PHE A 199 -15.47 -10.12 -2.53
CA PHE A 199 -14.06 -10.32 -2.25
C PHE A 199 -13.23 -9.83 -3.42
N GLU A 200 -12.15 -9.12 -3.14
CA GLU A 200 -11.21 -8.59 -4.14
C GLU A 200 -9.77 -8.93 -3.74
N ALA A 201 -8.98 -9.41 -4.70
CA ALA A 201 -7.54 -9.47 -4.62
C ALA A 201 -6.96 -8.32 -5.47
N ARG A 202 -6.04 -7.54 -4.88
CA ARG A 202 -5.40 -6.38 -5.50
C ARG A 202 -3.89 -6.48 -5.35
N TYR A 203 -3.17 -6.47 -6.46
CA TYR A 203 -1.72 -6.35 -6.45
C TYR A 203 -1.33 -4.90 -6.76
N GLN A 204 -0.51 -4.30 -5.88
CA GLN A 204 0.13 -3.02 -6.15
C GLN A 204 1.60 -3.25 -6.53
N ASP A 205 2.05 -2.53 -7.54
CA ASP A 205 3.43 -2.51 -8.00
C ASP A 205 3.98 -1.09 -7.93
N ALA A 206 4.77 -0.81 -6.89
CA ALA A 206 5.35 0.51 -6.64
C ALA A 206 6.70 0.39 -5.94
N LYS A 207 7.59 1.36 -6.19
CA LYS A 207 8.92 1.45 -5.57
C LYS A 207 9.17 2.88 -5.13
N GLY A 208 9.79 3.06 -3.97
CA GLY A 208 10.22 4.35 -3.45
C GLY A 208 11.74 4.43 -3.30
N VAL A 209 12.22 5.64 -2.96
CA VAL A 209 13.62 5.94 -2.69
C VAL A 209 13.78 6.33 -1.22
N VAL A 210 14.58 5.57 -0.46
CA VAL A 210 14.88 5.86 0.94
C VAL A 210 16.14 6.70 1.09
N GLY A 211 17.16 6.41 0.29
CA GLY A 211 18.44 7.12 0.19
C GLY A 211 19.51 6.60 1.16
N ILE A 212 20.63 6.13 0.63
CA ILE A 212 21.81 5.73 1.44
C ILE A 212 22.39 6.94 2.20
N ASP A 213 22.27 8.14 1.63
CA ASP A 213 22.67 9.41 2.24
C ASP A 213 21.96 9.72 3.57
N ARG A 214 20.86 9.01 3.86
CA ARG A 214 20.09 9.13 5.11
C ARG A 214 20.39 8.03 6.12
N GLY A 215 21.41 7.20 5.89
CA GLY A 215 21.82 6.13 6.80
C GLY A 215 21.14 4.79 6.58
N PHE A 216 20.30 4.65 5.55
CA PHE A 216 19.75 3.35 5.16
C PHE A 216 20.83 2.48 4.49
N LEU A 217 20.68 1.16 4.61
CA LEU A 217 21.62 0.21 4.00
C LEU A 217 21.54 0.15 2.47
N ASP A 218 20.45 0.64 1.89
CA ASP A 218 20.21 0.61 0.45
C ASP A 218 19.41 1.83 -0.03
N GLU A 219 19.34 2.02 -1.34
CA GLU A 219 18.80 3.24 -1.95
C GLU A 219 17.27 3.22 -2.05
N ARG A 220 16.65 2.05 -2.20
CA ARG A 220 15.23 1.93 -2.56
C ARG A 220 14.43 1.07 -1.60
N ILE A 221 13.11 1.15 -1.75
CA ILE A 221 12.15 0.32 -1.05
C ILE A 221 11.09 -0.19 -2.04
N ASP A 222 10.91 -1.51 -2.10
CA ASP A 222 9.84 -2.15 -2.87
C ASP A 222 8.54 -2.16 -2.05
N LEU A 223 7.58 -1.35 -2.48
CA LEU A 223 6.26 -1.21 -1.84
C LEU A 223 5.24 -2.19 -2.41
N SER A 224 5.66 -3.08 -3.32
CA SER A 224 4.76 -4.01 -3.98
C SER A 224 4.20 -5.04 -3.00
N GLY A 225 2.97 -5.49 -3.26
CA GLY A 225 2.31 -6.46 -2.39
C GLY A 225 0.89 -6.77 -2.84
N LEU A 226 0.31 -7.80 -2.22
CA LEU A 226 -1.03 -8.31 -2.49
C LEU A 226 -1.96 -7.96 -1.33
N THR A 227 -3.04 -7.24 -1.61
CA THR A 227 -4.17 -7.04 -0.69
C THR A 227 -5.30 -7.99 -1.04
N SER A 228 -5.70 -8.83 -0.09
CA SER A 228 -6.93 -9.62 -0.16
C SER A 228 -7.98 -8.97 0.74
N ALA A 229 -9.14 -8.57 0.20
CA ALA A 229 -10.11 -7.75 0.92
C ALA A 229 -11.56 -8.24 0.77
N PHE A 230 -12.30 -8.17 1.87
CA PHE A 230 -13.75 -8.14 1.85
C PHE A 230 -14.22 -6.73 1.51
N THR A 231 -15.23 -6.62 0.65
CA THR A 231 -15.76 -5.35 0.13
C THR A 231 -17.23 -5.23 0.44
N VAL A 232 -17.66 -4.04 0.83
CA VAL A 232 -19.08 -3.67 1.02
C VAL A 232 -19.32 -2.35 0.31
N GLY A 233 -20.31 -2.29 -0.58
CA GLY A 233 -20.67 -1.10 -1.34
C GLY A 233 -22.10 -0.66 -1.12
N VAL A 234 -22.34 0.64 -1.17
CA VAL A 234 -23.69 1.25 -1.19
C VAL A 234 -23.86 2.00 -2.50
N ARG A 235 -24.90 1.64 -3.25
CA ARG A 235 -25.30 2.22 -4.53
C ARG A 235 -26.25 3.39 -4.32
N PHE A 236 -26.09 4.46 -5.10
CA PHE A 236 -26.97 5.64 -5.11
C PHE A 236 -27.01 6.34 -6.47
#